data_AF-A0A246EFV6-F1
#
_entry.id   AF-A0A246EFV6-F1
#
_cell.length_a   1.000
_cell.length_b   1.000
_cell.length_c   1.000
_cell.angle_alpha   90.00
_cell.angle_beta   90.00
_cell.angle_gamma   90.00
#
_symmetry.space_group_name_H-M   'P 1'
#
loop_
_entity.id
_entity.type
_entity.pdbx_description
1 polymer ?
#
loop_
_entity_poly.entity_id
_entity_poly.type
_entity_poly.pdbx_seq_one_letter_code
_entity_poly.pdbx_strand_id
1 'polypeptide(L)'
;MDILGILFILWAIVTIFEVVIISGMKVSTFKYIKLLKFLEFFYVVLIIIQINFYLYINTEIFSYLSYSLSVITYFGILIYDFWKKKITKKDFIIYFLYFFIDITLIYLIMILILRNFPSV
;
A
#
# COMPACT_ATOMS: atom_id res chain seq x y z
N MET A 1 -23.88 -5.80 -4.73
CA MET A 1 -22.48 -5.44 -4.49
C MET A 1 -21.73 -6.74 -4.41
N ASP A 2 -20.89 -7.01 -5.39
CA ASP A 2 -20.20 -8.30 -5.49
C ASP A 2 -19.23 -8.47 -4.31
N ILE A 3 -18.87 -9.70 -3.97
CA ILE A 3 -17.96 -10.02 -2.84
C ILE A 3 -16.68 -9.16 -2.89
N LEU A 4 -16.16 -8.92 -4.09
CA LEU A 4 -15.02 -8.05 -4.37
C LEU A 4 -15.22 -6.60 -3.86
N GLY A 5 -16.42 -6.04 -4.02
CA GLY A 5 -16.74 -4.70 -3.54
C GLY A 5 -16.80 -4.62 -2.02
N ILE A 6 -17.37 -5.63 -1.34
CA ILE A 6 -17.43 -5.69 0.13
C ILE A 6 -16.00 -5.76 0.71
N LEU A 7 -15.13 -6.51 0.05
CA LEU A 7 -13.75 -6.70 0.45
C LEU A 7 -12.89 -5.46 0.24
N PHE A 8 -13.10 -4.74 -0.87
CA PHE A 8 -12.46 -3.45 -1.09
C PHE A 8 -12.81 -2.44 0.02
N ILE A 9 -14.08 -2.40 0.44
CA ILE A 9 -14.52 -1.54 1.55
C ILE A 9 -13.87 -1.96 2.87
N LEU A 10 -13.84 -3.27 3.18
CA LEU A 10 -13.18 -3.78 4.38
C LEU A 10 -11.69 -3.45 4.40
N TRP A 11 -10.99 -3.67 3.29
CA TRP A 11 -9.57 -3.31 3.16
C TRP A 11 -9.35 -1.81 3.36
N ALA A 12 -10.15 -0.96 2.70
CA ALA A 12 -10.06 0.50 2.87
C ALA A 12 -10.28 0.94 4.33
N ILE A 13 -11.24 0.34 5.04
CA ILE A 13 -11.48 0.61 6.46
C ILE A 13 -10.25 0.21 7.31
N VAL A 14 -9.67 -0.97 7.06
CA VAL A 14 -8.47 -1.44 7.75
C VAL A 14 -7.29 -0.50 7.50
N THR A 15 -7.05 -0.09 6.25
CA THR A 15 -5.98 0.87 5.91
C THR A 15 -6.16 2.20 6.64
N ILE A 16 -7.38 2.75 6.72
CA ILE A 16 -7.67 3.98 7.47
C ILE A 16 -7.35 3.79 8.96
N PHE A 17 -7.77 2.69 9.55
CA PHE A 17 -7.53 2.38 10.95
C PHE A 17 -6.03 2.26 11.25
N GLU A 18 -5.27 1.56 10.39
CA GLU A 18 -3.82 1.44 10.50
C GLU A 18 -3.13 2.82 10.44
N VAL A 19 -3.54 3.68 9.52
CA VAL A 19 -3.01 5.06 9.41
C VAL A 19 -3.28 5.85 10.69
N VAL A 20 -4.48 5.76 11.26
CA VAL A 20 -4.82 6.45 12.52
C VAL A 20 -3.93 5.98 13.66
N ILE A 21 -3.75 4.67 13.84
CA ILE A 21 -2.86 4.12 14.88
C ILE A 21 -1.43 4.60 14.69
N ILE A 22 -0.92 4.47 13.46
CA ILE A 22 0.47 4.79 13.12
C ILE A 22 0.73 6.30 13.18
N SER A 23 -0.29 7.13 12.92
CA SER A 23 -0.20 8.59 13.05
C SER A 23 0.15 9.01 14.49
N GLY A 24 -0.39 8.32 15.50
CA GLY A 24 -0.11 8.57 16.92
C GLY A 24 1.28 8.16 17.41
N MET A 25 2.02 7.37 16.64
CA MET A 25 3.37 6.90 17.02
C MET A 25 4.44 7.98 16.76
N LYS A 26 5.60 7.94 17.43
CA LYS A 26 6.70 8.89 17.15
C LYS A 26 7.24 8.72 15.72
N VAL A 27 7.40 9.83 15.01
CA VAL A 27 7.86 9.85 13.60
C VAL A 27 9.31 9.37 13.46
N SER A 28 10.17 9.63 14.44
CA SER A 28 11.59 9.28 14.40
C SER A 28 11.86 7.77 14.38
N THR A 29 11.00 6.97 15.02
CA THR A 29 11.17 5.51 15.13
C THR A 29 10.45 4.75 14.02
N PHE A 30 9.43 5.33 13.38
CA PHE A 30 8.57 4.64 12.40
C PHE A 30 8.49 5.34 11.04
N LYS A 31 9.41 6.25 10.72
CA LYS A 31 9.37 7.08 9.49
C LYS A 31 8.95 6.33 8.23
N TYR A 32 9.57 5.18 7.97
CA TYR A 32 9.32 4.40 6.74
C TYR A 32 8.03 3.59 6.79
N ILE A 33 7.63 3.12 7.98
CA ILE A 33 6.33 2.46 8.17
C ILE A 33 5.20 3.47 7.99
N LYS A 34 5.37 4.70 8.52
CA LYS A 34 4.45 5.83 8.27
C LYS A 34 4.37 6.18 6.78
N LEU A 35 5.51 6.27 6.10
CA LEU A 35 5.57 6.56 4.67
C LEU A 35 4.84 5.50 3.85
N LEU A 36 5.08 4.21 4.15
CA LEU A 36 4.43 3.10 3.44
C LEU A 36 2.90 3.17 3.59
N LYS A 37 2.41 3.38 4.82
CA LYS A 37 0.96 3.45 5.07
C LYS A 37 0.31 4.72 4.52
N PHE A 38 1.04 5.83 4.46
CA PHE A 38 0.58 7.02 3.76
C PHE A 38 0.43 6.77 2.26
N LEU A 39 1.38 6.07 1.63
CA LEU A 39 1.31 5.72 0.21
C LEU A 39 0.17 4.72 -0.08
N GLU A 40 -0.04 3.74 0.80
CA GLU A 40 -1.17 2.81 0.71
C GLU A 40 -2.52 3.54 0.79
N PHE A 41 -2.69 4.44 1.75
CA PHE A 41 -3.89 5.27 1.87
C PHE A 41 -4.09 6.18 0.66
N PHE A 42 -3.02 6.81 0.17
CA PHE A 42 -3.09 7.64 -1.03
C PHE A 42 -3.57 6.83 -2.25
N TYR A 43 -3.09 5.60 -2.40
CA TYR A 43 -3.54 4.69 -3.44
C TYR A 43 -5.04 4.34 -3.32
N VAL A 44 -5.54 4.07 -2.10
CA VAL A 44 -6.99 3.84 -1.86
C VAL A 44 -7.82 5.06 -2.27
N VAL A 45 -7.39 6.26 -1.88
CA VAL A 45 -8.07 7.52 -2.24
C VAL A 45 -8.10 7.72 -3.75
N LEU A 46 -7.00 7.43 -4.45
CA LEU A 46 -6.95 7.52 -5.91
C LEU A 46 -7.94 6.57 -6.59
N ILE A 47 -8.07 5.33 -6.11
CA ILE A 47 -9.05 4.38 -6.64
C ILE A 47 -10.48 4.91 -6.46
N ILE A 48 -10.82 5.43 -5.28
CA ILE A 48 -12.17 5.95 -5.00
C ILE A 48 -12.51 7.13 -5.92
N ILE A 49 -11.57 8.08 -6.07
CA ILE A 49 -11.74 9.22 -6.98
C ILE A 49 -11.95 8.73 -8.41
N GLN A 50 -11.16 7.75 -8.83
CA GLN A 50 -11.22 7.20 -10.18
C GLN A 50 -12.56 6.52 -10.48
N ILE A 51 -13.12 5.76 -9.53
CA ILE A 51 -14.45 5.15 -9.63
C ILE A 51 -15.53 6.24 -9.80
N ASN A 52 -15.45 7.32 -9.02
CA ASN A 52 -16.46 8.38 -9.04
C ASN A 52 -16.37 9.32 -10.26
N PHE A 53 -15.18 9.51 -10.83
CA PHE A 53 -14.97 10.50 -11.90
C PHE A 53 -15.05 9.97 -13.33
N TYR A 54 -15.34 8.68 -13.55
CA TYR A 54 -15.45 8.08 -14.90
C TYR A 54 -14.32 8.54 -15.84
N LEU A 55 -13.09 8.67 -15.30
CA LEU A 55 -11.94 9.09 -16.08
C LEU A 55 -11.80 8.12 -17.27
N TYR A 56 -11.86 8.66 -18.48
CA TYR A 56 -11.74 7.93 -19.77
C TYR A 56 -10.30 7.44 -19.99
N ILE A 57 -9.67 6.92 -18.95
CA ILE A 57 -8.34 6.32 -18.94
C ILE A 57 -8.57 4.89 -18.49
N ASN A 58 -8.01 3.94 -19.24
CA ASN A 58 -8.12 2.53 -18.90
C ASN A 58 -7.78 2.30 -17.42
N THR A 59 -8.77 1.88 -16.64
CA THR A 59 -8.75 1.92 -15.18
C THR A 59 -7.59 1.10 -14.60
N GLU A 60 -7.26 0.01 -15.29
CA GLU A 60 -6.15 -0.88 -14.99
C GLU A 60 -4.78 -0.22 -15.18
N ILE A 61 -4.59 0.53 -16.27
CA ILE A 61 -3.31 1.18 -16.57
C ILE A 61 -3.01 2.26 -15.53
N PHE A 62 -4.02 3.06 -15.17
CA PHE A 62 -3.85 4.13 -14.18
C PHE A 62 -3.61 3.60 -12.77
N SER A 63 -4.29 2.52 -12.36
CA SER A 63 -4.06 1.89 -11.06
C SER A 63 -2.67 1.25 -10.98
N TYR A 64 -2.20 0.58 -12.04
CA TYR A 64 -0.83 0.06 -12.13
C TYR A 64 0.22 1.18 -12.07
N LEU A 65 -0.02 2.28 -12.78
CA LEU A 65 0.86 3.44 -12.77
C LEU A 65 0.92 4.10 -11.37
N SER A 66 -0.23 4.25 -10.71
CA SER A 66 -0.32 4.81 -9.36
C SER A 66 0.40 3.95 -8.32
N TYR A 67 0.23 2.64 -8.42
CA TYR A 67 0.90 1.68 -7.54
C TYR A 67 2.41 1.69 -7.77
N SER A 68 2.86 1.58 -9.03
CA SER A 68 4.30 1.63 -9.36
C SER A 68 4.96 2.93 -8.93
N LEU A 69 4.28 4.08 -9.07
CA LEU A 69 4.78 5.36 -8.60
C LEU A 69 4.94 5.38 -7.07
N SER A 70 4.01 4.77 -6.33
CA SER A 70 4.08 4.64 -4.88
C SER A 70 5.28 3.78 -4.46
N VAL A 71 5.50 2.66 -5.14
CA VAL A 71 6.65 1.76 -4.90
C VAL A 71 7.98 2.48 -5.18
N ILE A 72 8.09 3.17 -6.32
CA ILE A 72 9.29 3.94 -6.68
C ILE A 72 9.56 5.03 -5.65
N THR A 73 8.51 5.73 -5.19
CA THR A 73 8.64 6.78 -4.17
C THR A 73 9.16 6.22 -2.84
N TYR A 74 8.59 5.10 -2.38
CA TYR A 74 9.03 4.43 -1.16
C TYR A 74 10.51 4.02 -1.23
N PHE A 75 10.89 3.27 -2.27
CA PHE A 75 12.26 2.80 -2.43
C PHE A 75 13.25 3.93 -2.73
N GLY A 76 12.84 4.95 -3.48
CA GLY A 76 13.66 6.13 -3.76
C GLY A 76 14.08 6.82 -2.46
N ILE A 77 13.13 7.02 -1.53
CA ILE A 77 13.43 7.60 -0.20
C ILE A 77 14.30 6.66 0.63
N LEU A 78 14.00 5.35 0.65
CA LEU A 78 14.75 4.36 1.41
C LEU A 78 16.22 4.26 0.96
N ILE A 79 16.46 4.19 -0.35
CA ILE A 79 17.78 4.13 -0.96
C ILE A 79 18.53 5.45 -0.76
N TYR A 80 17.85 6.58 -0.92
CA TYR A 80 18.45 7.90 -0.71
C TYR A 80 18.95 8.08 0.73
N ASP A 81 18.12 7.74 1.72
CA ASP A 81 18.48 7.87 3.13
C ASP A 81 19.54 6.83 3.54
N PHE A 82 19.55 5.64 2.93
CA PHE A 82 20.64 4.67 3.08
C PHE A 82 21.97 5.21 2.54
N TRP A 83 21.97 5.77 1.33
CA TRP A 83 23.18 6.32 0.72
C TRP A 83 23.71 7.54 1.50
N LYS A 84 22.81 8.37 2.03
CA LYS A 84 23.14 9.47 2.96
C LYS A 84 23.53 9.01 4.37
N LYS A 85 23.62 7.71 4.63
CA LYS A 85 23.96 7.12 5.93
C LYS A 85 23.06 7.58 7.08
N LYS A 86 21.81 7.97 6.79
CA LYS A 86 20.81 8.33 7.81
C LYS A 86 20.21 7.10 8.49
N ILE A 87 20.28 5.95 7.82
CA ILE A 87 19.85 4.64 8.34
C ILE A 87 20.98 3.63 8.22
N THR A 88 21.00 2.65 9.13
CA THR A 88 22.01 1.59 9.11
C THR A 88 21.62 0.48 8.12
N LYS A 89 22.57 -0.41 7.80
CA LYS A 89 22.29 -1.61 7.00
C LYS A 89 21.22 -2.50 7.64
N LYS A 90 21.17 -2.59 8.97
CA LYS A 90 20.15 -3.35 9.70
C LYS A 90 18.76 -2.73 9.49
N ASP A 91 18.65 -1.42 9.66
CA ASP A 91 17.39 -0.70 9.49
C ASP A 91 16.88 -0.80 8.05
N PHE A 92 17.77 -0.66 7.06
CA PHE A 92 17.43 -0.84 5.66
C PHE A 92 16.82 -2.21 5.39
N ILE A 93 17.44 -3.29 5.90
CA ILE A 93 16.92 -4.66 5.74
C ILE A 93 15.54 -4.82 6.40
N ILE A 94 15.35 -4.25 7.60
CA ILE A 94 14.07 -4.33 8.32
C ILE A 94 12.97 -3.64 7.50
N TYR A 95 13.20 -2.41 7.03
CA TYR A 95 12.19 -1.68 6.25
C TYR A 95 11.92 -2.32 4.89
N PHE A 96 12.98 -2.85 4.25
CA PHE A 96 12.84 -3.61 3.02
C PHE A 96 11.97 -4.85 3.24
N LEU A 97 12.25 -5.68 4.25
CA LEU A 97 11.43 -6.85 4.57
C LEU A 97 9.99 -6.49 4.93
N TYR A 98 9.78 -5.41 5.67
CA TYR A 98 8.44 -4.95 6.03
C TYR A 98 7.58 -4.68 4.79
N PHE A 99 8.15 -4.00 3.79
CA PHE A 99 7.48 -3.76 2.51
C PHE A 99 7.10 -5.07 1.79
N PHE A 100 8.00 -6.06 1.76
CA PHE A 100 7.70 -7.36 1.15
C PHE A 100 6.60 -8.12 1.88
N ILE A 101 6.59 -8.09 3.22
CA ILE A 101 5.54 -8.73 4.02
C ILE A 101 4.18 -8.09 3.73
N ASP A 102 4.12 -6.75 3.67
CA ASP A 102 2.90 -5.99 3.40
C ASP A 102 2.31 -6.38 2.03
N ILE A 103 3.13 -6.40 0.97
CA ILE A 103 2.70 -6.85 -0.36
C ILE A 103 2.28 -8.33 -0.37
N THR A 104 3.06 -9.20 0.29
CA THR A 104 2.79 -10.63 0.31
C THR A 104 1.46 -10.91 1.00
N LEU A 105 1.13 -10.19 2.07
CA LEU A 105 -0.17 -10.30 2.75
C LEU A 105 -1.33 -9.93 1.83
N ILE A 106 -1.22 -8.81 1.11
CA ILE A 106 -2.25 -8.39 0.15
C ILE A 106 -2.44 -9.46 -0.93
N TYR A 107 -1.35 -9.98 -1.49
CA TYR A 107 -1.40 -11.00 -2.55
C TYR A 107 -1.96 -12.33 -2.04
N LEU A 108 -1.61 -12.73 -0.82
CA LEU A 108 -2.12 -13.94 -0.17
C LEU A 108 -3.62 -13.83 0.08
N ILE A 109 -4.10 -12.69 0.59
CA ILE A 109 -5.53 -12.42 0.77
C ILE A 109 -6.26 -12.54 -0.56
N MET A 110 -5.72 -11.93 -1.63
CA MET A 110 -6.30 -12.01 -2.97
C MET A 110 -6.40 -13.46 -3.49
N ILE A 111 -5.35 -14.27 -3.32
CA ILE A 111 -5.36 -15.69 -3.72
C ILE A 111 -6.41 -16.48 -2.92
N LEU A 112 -6.46 -16.30 -1.61
CA LEU A 112 -7.43 -16.99 -0.75
C LEU A 112 -8.87 -16.68 -1.16
N ILE A 113 -9.14 -15.44 -1.58
CA ILE A 113 -10.43 -15.03 -2.11
C ILE A 113 -10.72 -15.72 -3.43
N LEU A 114 -9.79 -15.67 -4.39
CA LEU A 114 -9.96 -16.31 -5.71
C LEU A 114 -10.22 -17.82 -5.59
N ARG A 115 -9.57 -18.49 -4.64
CA ARG A 115 -9.72 -19.94 -4.41
C ARG A 115 -11.08 -20.33 -3.84
N ASN A 116 -11.69 -19.45 -3.02
CA ASN A 116 -12.99 -19.71 -2.40
C ASN A 116 -14.18 -19.27 -3.26
N PHE A 117 -13.91 -18.71 -4.45
CA PHE A 117 -14.96 -18.48 -5.45
C PHE A 117 -15.33 -19.82 -6.11
N PRO A 118 -16.63 -20.16 -6.23
CA PRO A 118 -17.02 -21.25 -7.11
C PRO A 118 -16.56 -20.88 -8.52
N SER A 119 -15.78 -21.78 -9.14
CA SER A 119 -15.44 -21.66 -10.56
C SER A 119 -16.75 -21.65 -11.35
N VAL A 120 -17.12 -20.48 -11.89
CA VAL A 120 -18.22 -20.34 -12.85
C VAL A 120 -17.82 -20.98 -14.16
#